data_AF-A0A269VU29-F1
#
_entry.id   AF-A0A269VU29-F1
#
_cell.length_a   1.000
_cell.length_b   1.000
_cell.length_c   1.000
_cell.angle_alpha   90.00
_cell.angle_beta   90.00
_cell.angle_gamma   90.00
#
_symmetry.space_group_name_H-M   'P 1'
#
loop_
_entity.id
_entity.type
_entity.pdbx_description
1 polymer ?
#
loop_
_entity_poly.entity_id
_entity_poly.type
_entity_poly.pdbx_seq_one_letter_code
_entity_poly.pdbx_strand_id
1 'polypeptide(L)'
;MLCDNRSTFEPFEDQGIVQIRPAYAELLHLLDGWGGTVRNTREGCAVSYQGRDELVSLIRLLRGLPNGSREEISFRIMDGATPQQHHPWTMAEQLGPENDQCDMLNIILDQQFTSHMQPIVDRCEQIVAYEFLLRPAKNGRPFPPQKLFDTARRAGLHYFLDREARNAAIEASAKWLPSGVKRFINFLPSSISDPKKSLVQTFRVLESHHLDPCDFVFEVVETERIDDIQHLQAIFDTYRKHGISLAMDDVGAGYSTLEQMVLLKPDYVKIDRSLIDHCEQNSVKQQQLQMITRTAHEFGAKVLAEGIERREEFQYCRQIGIELAQGYLFGKPAERPLKGPQSQLMLC
;
A
#
# COMPACT_ATOMS: atom_id res chain seq x y z
N MET A 1 15.84 -4.31 -20.26
CA MET A 1 15.56 -3.07 -21.00
C MET A 1 16.09 -1.94 -20.14
N LEU A 2 17.07 -1.18 -20.64
CA LEU A 2 17.58 0.00 -19.93
C LEU A 2 16.48 1.08 -20.00
N CYS A 3 16.05 1.55 -18.83
CA CYS A 3 14.98 2.54 -18.71
C CYS A 3 15.57 3.94 -19.05
N ASP A 4 15.56 4.29 -20.33
CA ASP A 4 16.19 5.52 -20.84
C ASP A 4 15.24 6.73 -20.80
N ASN A 5 14.23 6.71 -19.92
CA ASN A 5 13.23 7.77 -19.82
C ASN A 5 13.17 8.30 -18.39
N ARG A 6 14.26 8.94 -17.97
CA ARG A 6 14.27 9.82 -16.79
C ARG A 6 13.52 11.09 -17.13
N SER A 7 12.20 11.01 -17.23
CA SER A 7 11.35 12.19 -17.20
C SER A 7 11.56 12.87 -15.84
N THR A 8 12.23 14.01 -15.85
CA THR A 8 12.44 14.86 -14.69
C THR A 8 11.08 15.31 -14.18
N PHE A 9 10.59 14.70 -13.11
CA PHE A 9 9.39 15.16 -12.44
C PHE A 9 9.70 16.52 -11.79
N GLU A 10 8.91 17.55 -12.10
CA GLU A 10 9.02 18.82 -11.38
C GLU A 10 8.70 18.58 -9.90
N PRO A 11 9.42 19.22 -8.97
CA PRO A 11 9.19 19.03 -7.56
C PRO A 11 7.79 19.55 -7.16
N PHE A 12 6.83 18.64 -6.99
CA PHE A 12 5.53 18.92 -6.40
C PHE A 12 5.57 18.81 -4.85
N GLU A 13 5.59 19.91 -4.09
CA GLU A 13 5.53 19.86 -2.62
C GLU A 13 4.32 19.04 -2.13
N ASP A 14 4.50 18.26 -1.05
CA ASP A 14 3.45 17.40 -0.48
C ASP A 14 2.34 18.28 0.11
N GLN A 15 1.41 18.72 -0.72
CA GLN A 15 0.46 19.75 -0.35
C GLN A 15 -0.97 19.32 -0.62
N GLY A 16 -1.89 19.83 0.19
CA GLY A 16 -3.30 19.51 0.02
C GLY A 16 -4.20 20.48 0.75
N ILE A 17 -5.46 20.07 0.86
CA ILE A 17 -6.52 20.84 1.49
C ILE A 17 -7.27 19.93 2.44
N VAL A 18 -7.46 20.38 3.68
CA VAL A 18 -8.47 19.81 4.58
C VAL A 18 -9.69 20.71 4.53
N GLN A 19 -10.82 20.18 4.05
CA GLN A 19 -12.10 20.86 4.13
C GLN A 19 -12.82 20.46 5.41
N ILE A 20 -13.46 21.42 6.07
CA ILE A 20 -14.14 21.22 7.35
C ILE A 20 -15.51 21.89 7.28
N ARG A 21 -16.55 21.21 7.78
CA ARG A 21 -17.91 21.73 7.84
C ARG A 21 -18.63 21.30 9.13
N PRO A 22 -19.58 22.10 9.65
CA PRO A 22 -19.80 23.50 9.31
C PRO A 22 -18.63 24.36 9.81
N ALA A 23 -18.49 25.58 9.26
CA ALA A 23 -17.58 26.58 9.80
C ALA A 23 -18.33 27.49 10.78
N TYR A 24 -17.91 27.49 12.04
CA TYR A 24 -18.39 28.41 13.08
C TYR A 24 -17.23 29.23 13.66
N ALA A 25 -17.55 30.32 14.35
CA ALA A 25 -16.58 31.36 14.71
C ALA A 25 -15.42 30.84 15.55
N GLU A 26 -15.69 29.99 16.54
CA GLU A 26 -14.67 29.40 17.42
C GLU A 26 -13.71 28.49 16.63
N LEU A 27 -14.23 27.68 15.72
CA LEU A 27 -13.42 26.81 14.86
C LEU A 27 -12.54 27.66 13.92
N LEU A 28 -13.10 28.69 13.28
CA LEU A 28 -12.34 29.57 12.39
C LEU A 28 -11.21 30.29 13.14
N HIS A 29 -11.50 30.84 14.33
CA HIS A 29 -10.49 31.48 15.17
C HIS A 29 -9.36 30.50 15.56
N LEU A 30 -9.72 29.25 15.87
CA LEU A 30 -8.76 28.23 16.24
C LEU A 30 -7.89 27.78 15.04
N LEU A 31 -8.48 27.70 13.84
CA LEU A 31 -7.74 27.43 12.60
C LEU A 31 -6.84 28.59 12.16
N ASP A 32 -7.29 29.84 12.35
CA ASP A 32 -6.46 31.03 12.11
C ASP A 32 -5.26 31.06 13.08
N GLY A 33 -5.49 30.71 14.34
CA GLY A 33 -4.44 30.59 15.36
C GLY A 33 -3.45 29.44 15.12
N TRP A 34 -3.83 28.41 14.37
CA TRP A 34 -2.95 27.30 13.97
C TRP A 34 -1.84 27.74 13.00
N GLY A 35 -2.02 28.86 12.29
CA GLY A 35 -1.04 29.43 11.37
C GLY A 35 -1.21 29.02 9.90
N GLY A 36 -2.27 28.27 9.58
CA GLY A 36 -2.60 27.87 8.21
C GLY A 36 -3.36 28.93 7.41
N THR A 37 -3.38 28.79 6.08
CA THR A 37 -4.24 29.62 5.23
C THR A 37 -5.67 29.05 5.22
N VAL A 38 -6.58 29.71 5.93
CA VAL A 38 -8.00 29.35 5.98
C VAL A 38 -8.78 30.12 4.90
N ARG A 39 -9.63 29.41 4.16
CA ARG A 39 -10.54 29.99 3.17
C ARG A 39 -11.96 29.55 3.43
N ASN A 40 -12.90 30.50 3.43
CA ASN A 40 -14.32 30.17 3.49
C ASN A 40 -14.78 29.50 2.19
N THR A 41 -15.65 28.51 2.32
CA THR A 41 -16.27 27.79 1.21
C THR A 41 -17.78 27.80 1.37
N ARG A 42 -18.52 27.36 0.34
CA ARG A 42 -19.99 27.28 0.42
C ARG A 42 -20.49 26.31 1.49
N GLU A 43 -19.69 25.29 1.82
CA GLU A 43 -20.08 24.23 2.75
C GLU A 43 -19.42 24.37 4.14
N GLY A 44 -18.50 25.30 4.34
CA GLY A 44 -17.69 25.42 5.57
C GLY A 44 -16.39 26.18 5.32
N CYS A 45 -15.25 25.62 5.68
CA CYS A 45 -13.93 26.20 5.42
C CYS A 45 -12.96 25.18 4.81
N ALA A 46 -11.85 25.69 4.27
CA ALA A 46 -10.77 24.92 3.66
C ALA A 46 -9.44 25.43 4.21
N VAL A 47 -8.60 24.51 4.68
CA VAL A 47 -7.27 24.79 5.23
C VAL A 47 -6.24 24.12 4.33
N SER A 48 -5.33 24.91 3.77
CA SER A 48 -4.19 24.35 3.02
C SER A 48 -3.11 23.87 3.99
N TYR A 49 -2.50 22.72 3.67
CA TYR A 49 -1.34 22.20 4.39
C TYR A 49 -0.18 21.95 3.42
N GLN A 50 1.04 22.11 3.94
CA GLN A 50 2.32 21.86 3.29
C GLN A 50 3.10 20.83 4.11
N GLY A 51 3.21 19.63 3.57
CA GLY A 51 3.90 18.50 4.14
C GLY A 51 3.09 17.73 5.19
N ARG A 52 3.67 16.59 5.56
CA ARG A 52 3.16 15.70 6.59
C ARG A 52 2.94 16.41 7.94
N ASP A 53 3.91 17.19 8.39
CA ASP A 53 3.90 17.74 9.75
C ASP A 53 2.73 18.73 9.96
N GLU A 54 2.43 19.54 8.94
CA GLU A 54 1.26 20.42 8.96
C GLU A 54 -0.04 19.62 8.97
N LEU A 55 -0.18 18.60 8.09
CA LEU A 55 -1.37 17.75 8.08
C LEU A 55 -1.59 17.07 9.45
N VAL A 56 -0.54 16.46 10.02
CA VAL A 56 -0.60 15.80 11.33
C VAL A 56 -0.97 16.80 12.43
N SER A 57 -0.38 18.00 12.42
CA SER A 57 -0.69 19.07 13.37
C SER A 57 -2.15 19.49 13.30
N LEU A 58 -2.70 19.66 12.09
CA LEU A 58 -4.10 20.02 11.87
C LEU A 58 -5.05 18.90 12.33
N ILE A 59 -4.74 17.63 12.05
CA ILE A 59 -5.54 16.49 12.52
C ILE A 59 -5.51 16.38 14.05
N ARG A 60 -4.35 16.62 14.68
CA ARG A 60 -4.24 16.67 16.15
C ARG A 60 -5.04 17.83 16.75
N LEU A 61 -5.09 18.97 16.08
CA LEU A 61 -5.90 20.10 16.46
C LEU A 61 -7.40 19.75 16.43
N LEU A 62 -7.88 19.13 15.35
CA LEU A 62 -9.28 18.66 15.26
C LEU A 62 -9.60 17.60 16.32
N ARG A 63 -8.65 16.69 16.56
CA ARG A 63 -8.73 15.67 17.59
C ARG A 63 -8.81 16.26 19.00
N GLY A 64 -8.14 17.39 19.26
CA GLY A 64 -8.12 18.08 20.54
C GLY A 64 -9.40 18.85 20.88
N LEU A 65 -10.33 18.97 19.93
CA LEU A 65 -11.62 19.62 20.17
C LEU A 65 -12.47 18.84 21.21
N PRO A 66 -13.31 19.54 21.99
CA PRO A 66 -14.27 18.91 22.89
C PRO A 66 -15.16 17.90 22.16
N ASN A 67 -15.62 16.85 22.85
CA ASN A 67 -16.38 15.77 22.21
C ASN A 67 -17.62 16.27 21.45
N GLY A 68 -18.43 17.12 22.09
CA GLY A 68 -19.62 17.70 21.45
C GLY A 68 -19.29 18.49 20.18
N SER A 69 -18.16 19.22 20.17
CA SER A 69 -17.71 19.93 18.97
C SER A 69 -17.29 18.98 17.84
N ARG A 70 -16.72 17.81 18.17
CA ARG A 70 -16.31 16.81 17.18
C ARG A 70 -17.49 16.05 16.56
N GLU A 71 -18.58 15.87 17.31
CA GLU A 71 -19.83 15.27 16.83
C GLU A 71 -20.57 16.17 15.82
N GLU A 72 -20.31 17.47 15.87
CA GLU A 72 -20.96 18.47 15.00
C GLU A 72 -20.19 18.77 13.71
N ILE A 73 -18.89 18.43 13.65
CA ILE A 73 -18.05 18.73 12.48
C ILE A 73 -17.71 17.47 11.67
N SER A 74 -17.71 17.63 10.36
CA SER A 74 -17.10 16.71 9.42
C SER A 74 -15.90 17.35 8.75
N PHE A 75 -14.92 16.55 8.36
CA PHE A 75 -13.79 16.97 7.56
C PHE A 75 -13.53 15.98 6.42
N ARG A 76 -12.73 16.40 5.45
CA ARG A 76 -12.15 15.53 4.42
C ARG A 76 -10.78 16.05 4.00
N ILE A 77 -9.88 15.14 3.70
CA ILE A 77 -8.51 15.44 3.27
C ILE A 77 -8.43 15.22 1.77
N MET A 78 -7.87 16.19 1.05
CA MET A 78 -7.73 16.17 -0.42
C MET A 78 -6.28 16.51 -0.79
N ASP A 79 -5.71 15.79 -1.76
CA ASP A 79 -4.38 16.01 -2.33
C ASP A 79 -4.43 16.98 -3.54
N GLY A 80 -4.85 18.21 -3.23
CA GLY A 80 -4.95 19.31 -4.20
C GLY A 80 -6.36 19.51 -4.80
N ALA A 81 -6.45 20.41 -5.76
CA ALA A 81 -7.69 21.10 -6.13
C ALA A 81 -8.64 20.36 -7.09
N THR A 82 -8.47 19.05 -7.33
CA THR A 82 -9.34 18.32 -8.27
C THR A 82 -10.63 17.88 -7.59
N PRO A 83 -11.81 18.42 -7.94
CA PRO A 83 -13.08 18.13 -7.26
C PRO A 83 -13.70 16.78 -7.67
N GLN A 84 -13.02 16.00 -8.51
CA GLN A 84 -13.61 14.94 -9.32
C GLN A 84 -13.63 13.55 -8.68
N GLN A 85 -13.21 13.40 -7.42
CA GLN A 85 -13.38 12.15 -6.69
C GLN A 85 -14.01 12.34 -5.31
N HIS A 86 -14.79 11.33 -4.92
CA HIS A 86 -15.56 11.30 -3.68
C HIS A 86 -14.65 11.08 -2.48
N HIS A 87 -13.93 12.10 -2.00
CA HIS A 87 -13.41 12.08 -0.63
C HIS A 87 -14.61 12.19 0.31
N PRO A 88 -15.00 11.10 1.01
CA PRO A 88 -16.18 11.13 1.87
C PRO A 88 -15.92 12.09 3.02
N TRP A 89 -16.99 12.74 3.46
CA TRP A 89 -16.94 13.51 4.69
C TRP A 89 -16.86 12.53 5.88
N THR A 90 -15.86 12.73 6.71
CA THR A 90 -15.64 11.97 7.95
C THR A 90 -16.03 12.84 9.14
N MET A 91 -16.84 12.31 10.06
CA MET A 91 -17.13 13.00 11.32
C MET A 91 -15.87 13.08 12.18
N ALA A 92 -15.55 14.25 12.74
CA ALA A 92 -14.36 14.39 13.59
C ALA A 92 -14.45 13.60 14.90
N GLU A 93 -15.64 13.13 15.29
CA GLU A 93 -15.83 12.15 16.36
C GLU A 93 -14.96 10.90 16.14
N GLN A 94 -14.74 10.49 14.88
CA GLN A 94 -13.88 9.36 14.53
C GLN A 94 -12.39 9.61 14.84
N LEU A 95 -11.98 10.85 15.10
CA LEU A 95 -10.64 11.19 15.60
C LEU A 95 -10.52 11.05 17.13
N GLY A 96 -11.64 10.84 17.82
CA GLY A 96 -11.69 10.72 19.27
C GLY A 96 -10.84 9.56 19.83
N PRO A 97 -10.52 9.59 21.13
CA PRO A 97 -9.87 8.45 21.77
C PRO A 97 -10.77 7.21 21.65
N GLU A 98 -10.24 6.14 21.08
CA GLU A 98 -10.91 4.84 21.10
C GLU A 98 -10.84 4.25 22.51
N ASN A 99 -11.86 3.49 22.93
CA ASN A 99 -11.85 2.72 24.18
C ASN A 99 -10.84 1.54 24.15
N ASP A 100 -10.00 1.47 23.13
CA ASP A 100 -9.01 0.43 22.94
C ASP A 100 -7.75 0.68 23.77
N GLN A 101 -7.11 -0.42 24.18
CA GLN A 101 -5.83 -0.39 24.93
C GLN A 101 -4.68 0.26 24.13
N CYS A 102 -4.83 0.42 22.82
CA CYS A 102 -3.83 0.99 21.94
C CYS A 102 -4.46 2.03 21.00
N ASP A 103 -4.00 3.27 21.12
CA ASP A 103 -4.43 4.40 20.30
C ASP A 103 -3.88 4.28 18.87
N MET A 104 -4.66 3.65 17.99
CA MET A 104 -4.30 3.40 16.59
C MET A 104 -4.07 4.71 15.81
N LEU A 105 -4.79 5.79 16.14
CA LEU A 105 -4.58 7.09 15.51
C LEU A 105 -3.21 7.65 15.81
N ASN A 106 -2.73 7.55 17.05
CA ASN A 106 -1.36 7.95 17.37
C ASN A 106 -0.32 7.07 16.65
N ILE A 107 -0.57 5.75 16.52
CA ILE A 107 0.32 4.90 15.71
C ILE A 107 0.40 5.41 14.25
N ILE A 108 -0.74 5.80 13.67
CA ILE A 108 -0.81 6.33 12.30
C ILE A 108 -0.05 7.66 12.21
N LEU A 109 -0.44 8.64 13.02
CA LEU A 109 0.09 10.01 12.96
C LEU A 109 1.59 10.07 13.28
N ASP A 110 2.04 9.28 14.25
CA ASP A 110 3.43 9.25 14.70
C ASP A 110 4.30 8.28 13.89
N GLN A 111 3.73 7.58 12.90
CA GLN A 111 4.41 6.52 12.13
C GLN A 111 5.07 5.46 13.03
N GLN A 112 4.36 4.94 14.03
CA GLN A 112 4.88 3.89 14.92
C GLN A 112 4.84 2.49 14.30
N PHE A 113 5.17 2.42 13.01
CA PHE A 113 5.19 1.20 12.21
C PHE A 113 6.43 1.18 11.32
N THR A 114 6.75 -0.01 10.82
CA THR A 114 7.82 -0.29 9.87
C THR A 114 7.33 -1.38 8.91
N SER A 115 8.22 -1.92 8.09
CA SER A 115 7.89 -3.03 7.20
C SER A 115 8.82 -4.22 7.42
N HIS A 116 8.25 -5.41 7.50
CA HIS A 116 8.99 -6.66 7.49
C HIS A 116 9.03 -7.24 6.09
N MET A 117 10.11 -7.95 5.78
CA MET A 117 10.35 -8.59 4.49
C MET A 117 10.00 -10.08 4.57
N GLN A 118 9.14 -10.56 3.69
CA GLN A 118 8.89 -11.99 3.48
C GLN A 118 9.50 -12.45 2.15
N PRO A 119 10.34 -13.50 2.15
CA PRO A 119 11.05 -13.92 0.94
C PRO A 119 10.11 -14.56 -0.07
N ILE A 120 10.26 -14.17 -1.33
CA ILE A 120 9.67 -14.80 -2.50
C ILE A 120 10.79 -15.54 -3.24
N VAL A 121 10.57 -16.82 -3.52
CA VAL A 121 11.55 -17.69 -4.18
C VAL A 121 11.11 -18.08 -5.59
N ASP A 122 12.10 -18.42 -6.42
CA ASP A 122 11.86 -19.02 -7.72
C ASP A 122 11.68 -20.56 -7.63
N ARG A 123 11.53 -21.21 -8.80
CA ARG A 123 11.38 -22.67 -8.95
C ARG A 123 12.59 -23.48 -8.43
N CYS A 124 13.73 -22.82 -8.21
CA CYS A 124 14.98 -23.37 -7.69
C CYS A 124 15.21 -23.00 -6.21
N GLU A 125 14.18 -22.48 -5.53
CA GLU A 125 14.21 -22.03 -4.13
C GLU A 125 15.24 -20.89 -3.89
N GLN A 126 15.61 -20.15 -4.95
CA GLN A 126 16.44 -18.96 -4.81
C GLN A 126 15.56 -17.77 -4.48
N ILE A 127 15.96 -16.98 -3.48
CA ILE A 127 15.26 -15.75 -3.13
C ILE A 127 15.50 -14.72 -4.25
N VAL A 128 14.43 -14.30 -4.90
CA VAL A 128 14.46 -13.35 -6.03
C VAL A 128 13.74 -12.04 -5.71
N ALA A 129 12.89 -12.03 -4.69
CA ALA A 129 12.15 -10.86 -4.26
C ALA A 129 11.79 -10.92 -2.78
N TYR A 130 11.29 -9.81 -2.25
CA TYR A 130 10.64 -9.75 -0.94
C TYR A 130 9.34 -8.97 -1.04
N GLU A 131 8.32 -9.45 -0.32
CA GLU A 131 7.12 -8.67 -0.01
C GLU A 131 7.31 -7.90 1.29
N PHE A 132 6.84 -6.66 1.29
CA PHE A 132 6.96 -5.72 2.39
C PHE A 132 5.63 -5.59 3.11
N LEU A 133 5.59 -6.12 4.34
CA LEU A 133 4.39 -6.21 5.15
C LEU A 133 4.47 -5.26 6.35
N LEU A 134 3.46 -4.40 6.51
CA LEU A 134 3.38 -3.45 7.61
C LEU A 134 3.44 -4.16 8.97
N ARG A 135 4.32 -3.69 9.86
CA ARG A 135 4.49 -4.20 11.22
C ARG A 135 4.68 -3.06 12.21
N PRO A 136 4.45 -3.29 13.52
CA PRO A 136 4.83 -2.33 14.54
C PRO A 136 6.31 -1.95 14.46
N ALA A 137 6.62 -0.68 14.74
CA ALA A 137 8.00 -0.23 14.86
C ALA A 137 8.72 -1.00 15.97
N LYS A 138 10.06 -1.02 15.93
CA LYS A 138 10.87 -1.64 16.99
C LYS A 138 10.58 -0.98 18.33
N ASN A 139 10.16 -1.76 19.32
CA ASN A 139 9.68 -1.31 20.63
C ASN A 139 8.38 -0.48 20.61
N GLY A 140 7.69 -0.42 19.46
CA GLY A 140 6.36 0.15 19.34
C GLY A 140 5.29 -0.75 19.93
N ARG A 141 4.08 -0.23 20.07
CA ARG A 141 2.94 -1.01 20.59
C ARG A 141 2.52 -2.05 19.54
N PRO A 142 2.28 -3.31 19.92
CA PRO A 142 1.72 -4.30 19.00
C PRO A 142 0.34 -3.87 18.51
N PHE A 143 0.12 -4.00 17.20
CA PHE A 143 -1.19 -3.81 16.58
C PHE A 143 -1.40 -4.82 15.45
N PRO A 144 -2.65 -5.27 15.20
CA PRO A 144 -2.98 -6.01 13.99
C PRO A 144 -3.08 -5.03 12.80
N PRO A 145 -2.36 -5.25 11.68
CA PRO A 145 -2.37 -4.33 10.54
C PRO A 145 -3.77 -4.00 10.02
N GLN A 146 -4.66 -4.99 9.92
CA GLN A 146 -6.04 -4.79 9.47
C GLN A 146 -6.76 -3.70 10.29
N LYS A 147 -6.64 -3.75 11.63
CA LYS A 147 -7.27 -2.77 12.52
C LYS A 147 -6.69 -1.36 12.33
N LEU A 148 -5.41 -1.26 11.97
CA LEU A 148 -4.79 0.03 11.66
C LEU A 148 -5.40 0.63 10.39
N PHE A 149 -5.53 -0.16 9.32
CA PHE A 149 -6.17 0.26 8.07
C PHE A 149 -7.66 0.57 8.25
N ASP A 150 -8.40 -0.24 9.02
CA ASP A 150 -9.80 0.02 9.34
C ASP A 150 -9.98 1.34 10.12
N THR A 151 -9.07 1.62 11.06
CA THR A 151 -9.08 2.88 11.83
C THR A 151 -8.76 4.06 10.93
N ALA A 152 -7.73 3.95 10.07
CA ALA A 152 -7.41 4.99 9.11
C ALA A 152 -8.57 5.27 8.15
N ARG A 153 -9.28 4.23 7.67
CA ARG A 153 -10.45 4.38 6.82
C ARG A 153 -11.59 5.12 7.53
N ARG A 154 -11.96 4.69 8.74
CA ARG A 154 -13.00 5.37 9.55
C ARG A 154 -12.64 6.82 9.85
N ALA A 155 -11.37 7.10 10.13
CA ALA A 155 -10.86 8.42 10.43
C ALA A 155 -10.53 9.28 9.20
N GLY A 156 -10.81 8.82 7.97
CA GLY A 156 -10.49 9.56 6.75
C GLY A 156 -8.99 9.73 6.49
N LEU A 157 -8.14 8.96 7.17
CA LEU A 157 -6.67 8.94 7.07
C LEU A 157 -6.14 7.78 6.20
N HIS A 158 -6.99 7.04 5.48
CA HIS A 158 -6.57 5.91 4.65
C HIS A 158 -5.51 6.30 3.61
N TYR A 159 -5.69 7.43 2.92
CA TYR A 159 -4.68 7.99 2.00
C TYR A 159 -3.33 8.18 2.69
N PHE A 160 -3.37 8.84 3.85
CA PHE A 160 -2.19 9.14 4.65
C PHE A 160 -1.48 7.84 5.06
N LEU A 161 -2.20 6.89 5.65
CA LEU A 161 -1.62 5.63 6.10
C LEU A 161 -1.02 4.83 4.94
N ASP A 162 -1.71 4.68 3.81
CA ASP A 162 -1.22 3.92 2.66
C ASP A 162 0.09 4.52 2.11
N ARG A 163 0.15 5.85 1.97
CA ARG A 163 1.36 6.56 1.57
C ARG A 163 2.50 6.32 2.56
N GLU A 164 2.26 6.51 3.85
CA GLU A 164 3.30 6.35 4.87
C GLU A 164 3.76 4.89 5.02
N ALA A 165 2.86 3.92 4.85
CA ALA A 165 3.19 2.49 4.83
C ALA A 165 4.11 2.15 3.66
N ARG A 166 3.82 2.67 2.46
CA ARG A 166 4.66 2.52 1.27
C ARG A 166 6.03 3.19 1.44
N ASN A 167 6.08 4.40 2.01
CA ASN A 167 7.35 5.05 2.34
C ASN A 167 8.19 4.20 3.31
N ALA A 168 7.57 3.69 4.39
CA ALA A 168 8.24 2.81 5.34
C ALA A 168 8.76 1.51 4.70
N ALA A 169 8.04 0.96 3.71
CA ALA A 169 8.49 -0.19 2.92
C ALA A 169 9.71 0.15 2.04
N ILE A 170 9.66 1.30 1.34
CA ILE A 170 10.78 1.79 0.53
C ILE A 170 12.04 1.99 1.40
N GLU A 171 11.90 2.70 2.53
CA GLU A 171 12.99 2.96 3.48
C GLU A 171 13.58 1.66 4.06
N ALA A 172 12.72 0.73 4.48
CA ALA A 172 13.16 -0.58 4.96
C ALA A 172 13.91 -1.36 3.86
N SER A 173 13.43 -1.29 2.62
CA SER A 173 14.06 -1.95 1.48
C SER A 173 15.44 -1.37 1.15
N ALA A 174 15.58 -0.04 1.21
CA ALA A 174 16.82 0.67 0.92
C ALA A 174 17.94 0.28 1.88
N LYS A 175 17.57 0.02 3.14
CA LYS A 175 18.51 -0.34 4.20
C LYS A 175 19.12 -1.73 4.02
N TRP A 176 18.37 -2.66 3.45
CA TRP A 176 18.72 -4.08 3.55
C TRP A 176 18.89 -4.81 2.22
N LEU A 177 18.24 -4.35 1.15
CA LEU A 177 18.21 -5.06 -0.13
C LEU A 177 19.12 -4.37 -1.16
N PRO A 178 19.94 -5.14 -1.90
CA PRO A 178 20.71 -4.59 -3.02
C PRO A 178 19.81 -4.24 -4.21
N SER A 179 20.38 -3.54 -5.20
CA SER A 179 19.73 -3.34 -6.49
C SER A 179 19.48 -4.68 -7.22
N GLY A 180 18.41 -4.76 -8.01
CA GLY A 180 18.05 -5.93 -8.80
C GLY A 180 17.17 -6.96 -8.07
N VAL A 181 17.00 -6.83 -6.75
CA VAL A 181 16.06 -7.65 -5.97
C VAL A 181 14.68 -7.00 -6.01
N LYS A 182 13.66 -7.74 -6.43
CA LYS A 182 12.31 -7.19 -6.53
C LYS A 182 11.69 -6.92 -5.16
N ARG A 183 10.95 -5.82 -5.05
CA ARG A 183 10.29 -5.32 -3.84
C ARG A 183 8.79 -5.23 -4.09
N PHE A 184 8.02 -6.16 -3.52
CA PHE A 184 6.56 -6.16 -3.60
C PHE A 184 6.00 -5.28 -2.48
N ILE A 185 5.24 -4.25 -2.86
CA ILE A 185 4.68 -3.25 -1.94
C ILE A 185 3.20 -3.05 -2.23
N ASN A 186 2.39 -3.31 -1.21
CA ASN A 186 0.95 -3.05 -1.19
C ASN A 186 0.62 -1.58 -1.44
N PHE A 187 -0.42 -1.33 -2.23
CA PHE A 187 -1.07 -0.02 -2.31
C PHE A 187 -2.60 -0.14 -2.39
N LEU A 188 -3.29 0.88 -1.88
CA LEU A 188 -4.74 1.02 -2.01
C LEU A 188 -5.08 1.84 -3.28
N PRO A 189 -5.81 1.35 -4.27
CA PRO A 189 -6.23 2.18 -5.41
C PRO A 189 -7.04 3.41 -5.00
N SER A 190 -7.86 3.31 -3.95
CA SER A 190 -8.62 4.44 -3.41
C SER A 190 -7.77 5.53 -2.75
N SER A 191 -6.51 5.23 -2.42
CA SER A 191 -5.54 6.24 -1.95
C SER A 191 -4.86 6.99 -3.09
N ILE A 192 -5.15 6.67 -4.35
CA ILE A 192 -4.50 7.32 -5.49
C ILE A 192 -5.55 8.12 -6.23
N SER A 193 -5.62 9.43 -6.01
CA SER A 193 -6.56 10.28 -6.75
C SER A 193 -6.03 10.63 -8.14
N ASP A 194 -4.75 11.03 -8.21
CA ASP A 194 -4.01 11.34 -9.42
C ASP A 194 -2.79 10.41 -9.49
N PRO A 195 -2.77 9.44 -10.42
CA PRO A 195 -1.67 8.51 -10.58
C PRO A 195 -0.32 9.20 -10.77
N LYS A 196 -0.28 10.34 -11.48
CA LYS A 196 0.98 11.04 -11.75
C LYS A 196 1.52 11.69 -10.48
N LYS A 197 0.67 12.34 -9.69
CA LYS A 197 1.11 12.96 -8.42
C LYS A 197 1.58 11.92 -7.41
N SER A 198 0.81 10.84 -7.24
CA SER A 198 1.19 9.73 -6.35
C SER A 198 2.53 9.12 -6.76
N LEU A 199 2.76 8.97 -8.08
CA LEU A 199 4.03 8.48 -8.60
C LEU A 199 5.18 9.46 -8.36
N VAL A 200 4.99 10.77 -8.55
CA VAL A 200 6.00 11.80 -8.24
C VAL A 200 6.44 11.72 -6.78
N GLN A 201 5.48 11.59 -5.86
CA GLN A 201 5.77 11.46 -4.43
C GLN A 201 6.58 10.18 -4.15
N THR A 202 6.16 9.06 -4.73
CA THR A 202 6.88 7.78 -4.62
C THR A 202 8.31 7.91 -5.14
N PHE A 203 8.49 8.49 -6.33
CA PHE A 203 9.78 8.58 -7.01
C PHE A 203 10.79 9.42 -6.24
N ARG A 204 10.35 10.46 -5.55
CA ARG A 204 11.24 11.25 -4.68
C ARG A 204 11.83 10.42 -3.55
N VAL A 205 11.04 9.54 -2.95
CA VAL A 205 11.52 8.64 -1.89
C VAL A 205 12.46 7.60 -2.49
N LEU A 206 12.16 7.08 -3.69
CA LEU A 206 13.10 6.19 -4.40
C LEU A 206 14.42 6.90 -4.72
N GLU A 207 14.37 8.12 -5.23
CA GLU A 207 15.54 8.93 -5.61
C GLU A 207 16.40 9.32 -4.40
N SER A 208 15.78 9.70 -3.28
CA SER A 208 16.51 10.02 -2.04
C SER A 208 17.27 8.83 -1.46
N HIS A 209 16.85 7.61 -1.80
CA HIS A 209 17.50 6.35 -1.44
C HIS A 209 18.31 5.72 -2.58
N HIS A 210 18.43 6.39 -3.73
CA HIS A 210 19.13 5.90 -4.93
C HIS A 210 18.63 4.53 -5.43
N LEU A 211 17.32 4.30 -5.36
CA LEU A 211 16.68 3.06 -5.77
C LEU A 211 16.18 3.14 -7.21
N ASP A 212 16.28 2.04 -7.94
CA ASP A 212 15.74 1.91 -9.29
C ASP A 212 14.24 1.57 -9.24
N PRO A 213 13.34 2.37 -9.84
CA PRO A 213 11.92 2.03 -9.95
C PRO A 213 11.67 0.64 -10.56
N CYS A 214 12.56 0.16 -11.43
CA CYS A 214 12.49 -1.18 -12.00
C CYS A 214 12.65 -2.31 -10.98
N ASP A 215 13.07 -2.04 -9.75
CA ASP A 215 13.08 -3.05 -8.70
C ASP A 215 11.74 -3.17 -7.97
N PHE A 216 10.76 -2.30 -8.23
CA PHE A 216 9.51 -2.27 -7.49
C PHE A 216 8.38 -2.98 -8.23
N VAL A 217 7.57 -3.69 -7.45
CA VAL A 217 6.30 -4.28 -7.84
C VAL A 217 5.24 -3.73 -6.92
N PHE A 218 4.27 -2.99 -7.46
CA PHE A 218 3.16 -2.46 -6.68
C PHE A 218 1.95 -3.37 -6.83
N GLU A 219 1.45 -3.87 -5.71
CA GLU A 219 0.37 -4.85 -5.65
C GLU A 219 -0.92 -4.19 -5.16
N VAL A 220 -2.00 -4.41 -5.92
CA VAL A 220 -3.35 -3.98 -5.55
C VAL A 220 -3.88 -4.97 -4.53
N VAL A 221 -4.20 -4.49 -3.33
CA VAL A 221 -4.77 -5.33 -2.26
C VAL A 221 -6.20 -5.79 -2.60
N GLU A 222 -6.57 -6.98 -2.11
CA GLU A 222 -7.90 -7.58 -2.33
C GLU A 222 -9.06 -6.80 -1.70
N THR A 223 -8.80 -6.08 -0.60
CA THR A 223 -9.85 -5.48 0.24
C THR A 223 -10.49 -4.23 -0.36
N GLU A 224 -10.04 -3.82 -1.54
CA GLU A 224 -10.52 -2.65 -2.25
C GLU A 224 -11.50 -3.08 -3.33
N ARG A 225 -12.77 -2.72 -3.12
CA ARG A 225 -13.78 -2.86 -4.17
C ARG A 225 -13.41 -1.90 -5.30
N ILE A 226 -13.01 -2.46 -6.44
CA ILE A 226 -12.68 -1.67 -7.63
C ILE A 226 -13.99 -1.21 -8.27
N ASP A 227 -14.47 -0.04 -7.86
CA ASP A 227 -15.65 0.60 -8.44
C ASP A 227 -15.33 1.28 -9.79
N ASP A 228 -14.10 1.77 -9.97
CA ASP A 228 -13.63 2.40 -11.19
C ASP A 228 -12.42 1.66 -11.77
N ILE A 229 -12.71 0.68 -12.64
CA ILE A 229 -11.67 -0.10 -13.33
C ILE A 229 -10.85 0.77 -14.30
N GLN A 230 -11.42 1.85 -14.85
CA GLN A 230 -10.71 2.74 -15.77
C GLN A 230 -9.64 3.54 -15.03
N HIS A 231 -9.98 4.02 -13.82
CA HIS A 231 -9.02 4.66 -12.93
C HIS A 231 -7.88 3.71 -12.54
N LEU A 232 -8.20 2.46 -12.19
CA LEU A 232 -7.17 1.46 -11.89
C LEU A 232 -6.27 1.15 -13.10
N GLN A 233 -6.85 1.05 -14.30
CA GLN A 233 -6.08 0.93 -15.55
C GLN A 233 -5.15 2.14 -15.75
N ALA A 234 -5.63 3.35 -15.50
CA ALA A 234 -4.80 4.57 -15.59
C ALA A 234 -3.63 4.55 -14.59
N ILE A 235 -3.84 4.02 -13.38
CA ILE A 235 -2.75 3.79 -12.41
C ILE A 235 -1.73 2.81 -12.99
N PHE A 236 -2.18 1.65 -13.48
CA PHE A 236 -1.31 0.60 -14.02
C PHE A 236 -0.48 1.12 -15.19
N ASP A 237 -1.11 1.76 -16.17
CA ASP A 237 -0.42 2.29 -17.34
C ASP A 237 0.59 3.38 -16.97
N THR A 238 0.22 4.25 -16.02
CA THR A 238 1.12 5.31 -15.54
C THR A 238 2.34 4.70 -14.85
N TYR A 239 2.18 3.69 -14.00
CA TYR A 239 3.28 3.12 -13.22
C TYR A 239 4.21 2.28 -14.09
N ARG A 240 3.64 1.46 -15.00
CA ARG A 240 4.41 0.70 -16.00
C ARG A 240 5.27 1.57 -16.88
N LYS A 241 4.72 2.70 -17.35
CA LYS A 241 5.45 3.65 -18.22
C LYS A 241 6.73 4.18 -17.56
N HIS A 242 6.80 4.17 -16.23
CA HIS A 242 7.95 4.64 -15.47
C HIS A 242 8.73 3.49 -14.81
N GLY A 243 8.54 2.26 -15.27
CA GLY A 243 9.37 1.11 -14.90
C GLY A 243 8.92 0.33 -13.67
N ILE A 244 7.87 0.76 -12.96
CA ILE A 244 7.29 -0.02 -11.86
C ILE A 244 6.46 -1.16 -12.45
N SER A 245 6.67 -2.39 -11.97
CA SER A 245 5.83 -3.53 -12.30
C SER A 245 4.57 -3.55 -11.42
N LEU A 246 3.49 -4.15 -11.89
CA LEU A 246 2.22 -4.21 -11.15
C LEU A 246 1.82 -5.66 -10.87
N ALA A 247 1.29 -5.90 -9.67
CA ALA A 247 0.73 -7.18 -9.28
C ALA A 247 -0.76 -7.05 -8.94
N MET A 248 -1.49 -8.14 -9.16
CA MET A 248 -2.85 -8.31 -8.66
C MET A 248 -2.83 -9.34 -7.54
N ASP A 249 -3.31 -8.97 -6.36
CA ASP A 249 -3.31 -9.83 -5.19
C ASP A 249 -4.55 -10.74 -5.10
N ASP A 250 -4.41 -11.90 -4.44
CA ASP A 250 -5.47 -12.87 -4.12
C ASP A 250 -6.39 -13.27 -5.29
N VAL A 251 -5.85 -13.43 -6.51
CA VAL A 251 -6.67 -13.75 -7.68
C VAL A 251 -7.36 -15.11 -7.52
N GLY A 252 -8.69 -15.11 -7.70
CA GLY A 252 -9.53 -16.30 -7.53
C GLY A 252 -10.10 -16.46 -6.12
N ALA A 253 -9.77 -15.56 -5.20
CA ALA A 253 -10.40 -15.35 -3.91
C ALA A 253 -10.89 -13.88 -3.79
N GLY A 254 -11.83 -13.60 -2.88
CA GLY A 254 -12.24 -12.22 -2.58
C GLY A 254 -12.83 -11.42 -3.77
N TYR A 255 -12.37 -10.19 -3.93
CA TYR A 255 -12.83 -9.24 -4.97
C TYR A 255 -12.00 -9.28 -6.27
N SER A 256 -10.84 -9.93 -6.25
CA SER A 256 -9.93 -10.05 -7.39
C SER A 256 -10.39 -11.12 -8.38
N THR A 257 -11.09 -10.72 -9.44
CA THR A 257 -11.68 -11.67 -10.39
C THR A 257 -10.75 -11.98 -11.58
N LEU A 258 -10.96 -13.13 -12.22
CA LEU A 258 -10.30 -13.45 -13.50
C LEU A 258 -10.59 -12.40 -14.59
N GLU A 259 -11.78 -11.80 -14.56
CA GLU A 259 -12.19 -10.76 -15.51
C GLU A 259 -11.34 -9.50 -15.33
N GLN A 260 -11.14 -9.05 -14.08
CA GLN A 260 -10.26 -7.93 -13.76
C GLN A 260 -8.81 -8.24 -14.16
N MET A 261 -8.32 -9.45 -13.87
CA MET A 261 -6.98 -9.89 -14.27
C MET A 261 -6.77 -9.75 -15.79
N VAL A 262 -7.73 -10.20 -16.61
CA VAL A 262 -7.65 -10.10 -18.08
C VAL A 262 -7.71 -8.64 -18.57
N LEU A 263 -8.47 -7.79 -17.89
CA LEU A 263 -8.59 -6.37 -18.23
C LEU A 263 -7.34 -5.56 -17.85
N LEU A 264 -6.74 -5.83 -16.70
CA LEU A 264 -5.58 -5.11 -16.17
C LEU A 264 -4.23 -5.64 -16.68
N LYS A 265 -4.19 -6.92 -17.05
CA LYS A 265 -3.01 -7.64 -17.54
C LYS A 265 -1.77 -7.38 -16.68
N PRO A 266 -1.81 -7.66 -15.36
CA PRO A 266 -0.71 -7.35 -14.44
C PRO A 266 0.61 -8.01 -14.88
N ASP A 267 1.75 -7.53 -14.36
CA ASP A 267 3.04 -8.19 -14.58
C ASP A 267 3.19 -9.44 -13.69
N TYR A 268 2.49 -9.45 -12.56
CA TYR A 268 2.46 -10.54 -11.59
C TYR A 268 1.02 -10.85 -11.14
N VAL A 269 0.71 -12.14 -11.00
CA VAL A 269 -0.57 -12.62 -10.45
C VAL A 269 -0.28 -13.41 -9.18
N LYS A 270 -0.78 -12.95 -8.04
CA LYS A 270 -0.65 -13.65 -6.76
C LYS A 270 -1.89 -14.52 -6.54
N ILE A 271 -1.68 -15.75 -6.08
CA ILE A 271 -2.73 -16.71 -5.79
C ILE A 271 -2.76 -16.98 -4.29
N ASP A 272 -3.89 -16.64 -3.67
CA ASP A 272 -4.12 -16.76 -2.23
C ASP A 272 -3.92 -18.19 -1.70
N ARG A 273 -3.54 -18.27 -0.42
CA ARG A 273 -3.39 -19.51 0.34
C ARG A 273 -4.62 -20.41 0.25
N SER A 274 -5.84 -19.88 0.21
CA SER A 274 -7.05 -20.70 0.16
C SER A 274 -7.10 -21.62 -1.06
N LEU A 275 -6.50 -21.23 -2.19
CA LEU A 275 -6.35 -22.07 -3.39
C LEU A 275 -5.11 -22.96 -3.36
N ILE A 276 -4.06 -22.58 -2.62
CA ILE A 276 -2.81 -23.33 -2.50
C ILE A 276 -2.89 -24.46 -1.46
N ASP A 277 -3.62 -24.23 -0.37
CA ASP A 277 -3.73 -25.16 0.76
C ASP A 277 -4.20 -26.55 0.32
N HIS A 278 -3.33 -27.55 0.48
CA HIS A 278 -3.58 -28.94 0.06
C HIS A 278 -4.02 -29.09 -1.42
N CYS A 279 -3.61 -28.16 -2.30
CA CYS A 279 -4.04 -28.15 -3.70
C CYS A 279 -3.62 -29.41 -4.47
N GLU A 280 -2.52 -30.06 -4.09
CA GLU A 280 -2.03 -31.27 -4.76
C GLU A 280 -2.95 -32.49 -4.55
N GLN A 281 -3.88 -32.42 -3.61
CA GLN A 281 -4.85 -33.48 -3.30
C GLN A 281 -6.28 -33.14 -3.75
N ASN A 282 -6.52 -31.92 -4.25
CA ASN A 282 -7.86 -31.43 -4.54
C ASN A 282 -8.01 -31.08 -6.03
N SER A 283 -8.65 -31.96 -6.80
CA SER A 283 -8.83 -31.80 -8.25
C SER A 283 -9.51 -30.49 -8.66
N VAL A 284 -10.40 -29.94 -7.83
CA VAL A 284 -11.07 -28.65 -8.11
C VAL A 284 -10.08 -27.50 -8.01
N LYS A 285 -9.30 -27.43 -6.92
CA LYS A 285 -8.24 -26.43 -6.75
C LYS A 285 -7.20 -26.53 -7.87
N GLN A 286 -6.82 -27.76 -8.25
CA GLN A 286 -5.90 -28.02 -9.37
C GLN A 286 -6.39 -27.41 -10.69
N GLN A 287 -7.66 -27.63 -11.03
CA GLN A 287 -8.25 -27.05 -12.24
C GLN A 287 -8.28 -25.52 -12.20
N GLN A 288 -8.62 -24.93 -11.05
CA GLN A 288 -8.61 -23.48 -10.86
C GLN A 288 -7.21 -22.89 -11.01
N LEU A 289 -6.21 -23.49 -10.36
CA LEU A 289 -4.81 -23.06 -10.46
C LEU A 289 -4.30 -23.13 -11.90
N GLN A 290 -4.57 -24.21 -12.62
CA GLN A 290 -4.20 -24.36 -14.03
C GLN A 290 -4.87 -23.31 -14.92
N MET A 291 -6.15 -23.01 -14.68
CA MET A 291 -6.88 -21.98 -15.41
C MET A 291 -6.30 -20.59 -15.17
N ILE A 292 -6.09 -20.20 -13.91
CA ILE A 292 -5.49 -18.90 -13.54
C ILE A 292 -4.09 -18.79 -14.16
N THR A 293 -3.26 -19.82 -14.00
CA THR A 293 -1.89 -19.85 -14.50
C THR A 293 -1.84 -19.70 -16.02
N ARG A 294 -2.67 -20.47 -16.74
CA ARG A 294 -2.76 -20.37 -18.19
C ARG A 294 -3.18 -18.96 -18.64
N THR A 295 -4.22 -18.41 -18.05
CA THR A 295 -4.73 -17.08 -18.41
C THR A 295 -3.68 -16.00 -18.14
N ALA A 296 -2.97 -16.07 -17.01
CA ALA A 296 -1.88 -15.15 -16.69
C ALA A 296 -0.77 -15.17 -17.77
N HIS A 297 -0.39 -16.37 -18.21
CA HIS A 297 0.62 -16.53 -19.25
C HIS A 297 0.20 -15.98 -20.62
N GLU A 298 -1.11 -15.91 -20.95
CA GLU A 298 -1.60 -15.38 -22.22
C GLU A 298 -1.25 -13.91 -22.45
N PHE A 299 -1.02 -13.14 -21.37
CA PHE A 299 -0.53 -11.76 -21.43
C PHE A 299 0.87 -11.57 -20.83
N GLY A 300 1.57 -12.67 -20.51
CA GLY A 300 2.98 -12.65 -20.09
C GLY A 300 3.21 -12.36 -18.61
N ALA A 301 2.20 -12.47 -17.76
CA ALA A 301 2.39 -12.38 -16.31
C ALA A 301 3.16 -13.57 -15.74
N LYS A 302 3.88 -13.33 -14.65
CA LYS A 302 4.39 -14.39 -13.78
C LYS A 302 3.39 -14.69 -12.68
N VAL A 303 3.28 -15.95 -12.27
CA VAL A 303 2.40 -16.36 -11.18
C VAL A 303 3.19 -16.58 -9.90
N LEU A 304 2.64 -16.07 -8.80
CA LEU A 304 3.15 -16.23 -7.44
C LEU A 304 2.13 -17.04 -6.61
N ALA A 305 2.51 -18.22 -6.15
CA ALA A 305 1.72 -19.00 -5.20
C ALA A 305 2.02 -18.58 -3.75
N GLU A 306 0.98 -18.18 -3.01
CA GLU A 306 1.11 -17.63 -1.67
C GLU A 306 0.82 -18.66 -0.57
N GLY A 307 1.38 -18.39 0.61
CA GLY A 307 1.18 -19.22 1.79
C GLY A 307 1.62 -20.68 1.63
N ILE A 308 2.63 -20.98 0.81
CA ILE A 308 3.17 -22.34 0.73
C ILE A 308 3.74 -22.76 2.09
N GLU A 309 3.17 -23.80 2.68
CA GLU A 309 3.63 -24.36 3.96
C GLU A 309 4.16 -25.79 3.79
N ARG A 310 3.79 -26.48 2.70
CA ARG A 310 4.14 -27.87 2.46
C ARG A 310 4.96 -28.08 1.20
N ARG A 311 5.86 -29.06 1.24
CA ARG A 311 6.74 -29.39 0.13
C ARG A 311 5.96 -29.89 -1.09
N GLU A 312 4.87 -30.63 -0.86
CA GLU A 312 4.05 -31.17 -1.93
C GLU A 312 3.28 -30.07 -2.68
N GLU A 313 2.80 -29.05 -1.96
CA GLU A 313 2.15 -27.86 -2.55
C GLU A 313 3.11 -27.13 -3.50
N PHE A 314 4.35 -26.89 -3.05
CA PHE A 314 5.39 -26.28 -3.87
C PHE A 314 5.72 -27.09 -5.12
N GLN A 315 5.89 -28.41 -4.96
CA GLN A 315 6.20 -29.31 -6.08
C GLN A 315 5.08 -29.30 -7.11
N TYR A 316 3.82 -29.32 -6.66
CA TYR A 316 2.66 -29.23 -7.54
C TYR A 316 2.61 -27.89 -8.29
N CYS A 317 2.73 -26.75 -7.58
CA CYS A 317 2.75 -25.42 -8.19
C CYS A 317 3.86 -25.32 -9.26
N ARG A 318 5.07 -25.80 -8.93
CA ARG A 318 6.20 -25.86 -9.87
C ARG A 318 5.90 -26.75 -11.08
N GLN A 319 5.18 -27.85 -10.92
CA GLN A 319 4.84 -28.79 -12.00
C GLN A 319 3.87 -28.15 -13.00
N ILE A 320 2.87 -27.39 -12.53
CA ILE A 320 1.89 -26.73 -13.41
C ILE A 320 2.38 -25.42 -14.02
N GLY A 321 3.61 -25.00 -13.71
CA GLY A 321 4.29 -23.89 -14.35
C GLY A 321 4.29 -22.57 -13.57
N ILE A 322 3.82 -22.56 -12.32
CA ILE A 322 3.93 -21.38 -11.44
C ILE A 322 5.41 -21.09 -11.18
N GLU A 323 5.83 -19.84 -11.42
CA GLU A 323 7.23 -19.45 -11.41
C GLU A 323 7.76 -19.03 -10.05
N LEU A 324 6.89 -18.44 -9.22
CA LEU A 324 7.26 -17.87 -7.94
C LEU A 324 6.45 -18.48 -6.80
N ALA A 325 7.07 -18.53 -5.63
CA ALA A 325 6.45 -19.05 -4.43
C ALA A 325 6.79 -18.22 -3.20
N GLN A 326 5.83 -18.06 -2.31
CA GLN A 326 6.01 -17.42 -1.02
C GLN A 326 5.27 -18.23 0.06
N GLY A 327 5.83 -18.28 1.27
CA GLY A 327 5.18 -18.94 2.40
C GLY A 327 6.16 -19.37 3.48
N TYR A 328 5.62 -19.90 4.58
CA TYR A 328 6.41 -20.27 5.75
C TYR A 328 7.37 -21.42 5.50
N LEU A 329 7.18 -22.20 4.43
CA LEU A 329 8.17 -23.17 3.96
C LEU A 329 9.52 -22.50 3.62
N PHE A 330 9.52 -21.27 3.12
CA PHE A 330 10.72 -20.54 2.68
C PHE A 330 11.17 -19.48 3.67
N GLY A 331 10.23 -18.87 4.39
CA GLY A 331 10.54 -17.87 5.40
C GLY A 331 9.34 -17.10 5.91
N LYS A 332 9.38 -16.74 7.20
CA LYS A 332 8.41 -15.83 7.81
C LYS A 332 8.82 -14.37 7.58
N PRO A 333 7.88 -13.41 7.61
CA PRO A 333 8.19 -11.99 7.59
C PRO A 333 9.16 -11.59 8.71
N ALA A 334 10.25 -10.90 8.39
CA ALA A 334 11.27 -10.48 9.34
C ALA A 334 11.80 -9.06 9.07
N GLU A 335 12.35 -8.39 10.10
CA GLU A 335 12.98 -7.05 9.97
C GLU A 335 14.20 -7.06 9.03
N ARG A 336 14.85 -8.21 8.87
CA ARG A 336 16.04 -8.38 8.04
C ARG A 336 15.81 -9.47 7.00
N PRO A 337 16.40 -9.34 5.80
CA PRO A 337 16.33 -10.38 4.79
C PRO A 337 16.93 -11.67 5.34
N LEU A 338 16.35 -12.81 4.96
CA LEU A 338 16.98 -14.09 5.21
C LEU A 338 18.37 -14.11 4.58
N LYS A 339 19.34 -14.59 5.34
CA LYS A 339 20.66 -14.92 4.83
C LYS A 339 20.51 -16.05 3.83
N GLY A 340 20.52 -15.74 2.53
CA GLY A 340 20.51 -16.76 1.49
C GLY A 340 21.70 -17.72 1.66
N PRO A 341 21.63 -18.94 1.07
CA PRO A 341 22.70 -19.94 1.15
C PRO A 341 24.07 -19.45 0.62
N GLN A 342 24.14 -18.31 -0.07
CA GLN A 342 25.40 -17.70 -0.54
C GLN A 342 26.16 -16.88 0.53
N SER A 343 25.55 -16.57 1.66
CA SER A 343 26.17 -15.74 2.71
C SER A 343 27.21 -16.47 3.58
N GLN A 344 27.44 -17.78 3.36
CA GLN A 344 28.54 -18.52 3.99
C GLN A 344 29.88 -18.38 3.25
N LEU A 345 29.91 -17.82 2.02
CA LEU A 345 31.13 -17.72 1.21
C LEU A 345 31.90 -16.39 1.36
N MET A 346 31.45 -15.47 2.22
CA MET A 346 32.15 -14.20 2.50
C MET A 346 32.77 -14.13 3.91
N LEU A 347 32.90 -15.26 4.61
CA LEU A 347 33.49 -15.34 5.96
C LEU A 347 34.69 -16.31 6.06
N CYS A 348 35.43 -16.51 4.97
CA CYS A 348 36.73 -17.18 5.00
C CYS A 348 37.83 -16.26 4.46
#